data_AF-X1IFG8-F1
#
_entry.id   AF-X1IFG8-F1
#
_cell.length_a   1.000
_cell.length_b   1.000
_cell.length_c   1.000
_cell.angle_alpha   90.00
_cell.angle_beta   90.00
_cell.angle_gamma   90.00
#
_symmetry.space_group_name_H-M   'P 1'
#
loop_
_entity.id
_entity.type
_entity.pdbx_description
1 polymer ?
#
loop_
_entity_poly.entity_id
_entity_poly.type
_entity_poly.pdbx_seq_one_letter_code
_entity_poly.pdbx_strand_id
1 'polypeptide(L)'
;WEFPTKSYPEAHFAVFPEKLPELCIKAATPEIGCCAKCGAPWARIIEKGLTAHNGKTETQYKEDMTAGRLAMLRQAARERGGEYANENKTIGWQPTCKCTVITEQMKRAGCDSSGDYKGKDQKEYGGAQAQSPSETKKRILKSMREPKLTTGWQGTCGCEAARVPSLVLDPMMGAGTTLLVAKNLNRYAVG
;
A
#
# COMPACT_ATOMS: atom_id res chain seq x y z
N TRP A 1 6.96 25.37 -23.33
CA TRP A 1 5.54 25.13 -23.01
C TRP A 1 4.88 26.49 -22.96
N GLU A 2 3.87 26.72 -23.80
CA GLU A 2 3.08 27.96 -23.81
C GLU A 2 1.74 27.69 -23.13
N PHE A 3 1.31 28.62 -22.27
CA PHE A 3 0.04 28.58 -21.56
C PHE A 3 -0.85 29.74 -22.03
N PRO A 4 -2.01 29.49 -22.66
CA PRO A 4 -2.94 30.55 -23.00
C PRO A 4 -3.75 30.98 -21.77
N THR A 5 -3.83 32.28 -21.53
CA THR A 5 -4.68 32.88 -20.50
C THR A 5 -6.09 33.10 -21.06
N LYS A 6 -7.12 32.66 -20.33
CA LYS A 6 -8.53 32.93 -20.66
C LYS A 6 -9.11 33.82 -19.56
N SER A 7 -9.46 35.04 -19.90
CA SER A 7 -10.05 36.02 -18.97
C SER A 7 -11.52 35.70 -18.71
N TYR A 8 -11.98 35.82 -17.46
CA TYR A 8 -13.39 35.74 -17.07
C TYR A 8 -13.77 36.99 -16.22
N PRO A 9 -14.98 37.56 -16.35
CA PRO A 9 -15.22 38.96 -16.00
C PRO A 9 -15.68 39.25 -14.55
N GLU A 10 -15.80 38.27 -13.65
CA GLU A 10 -16.34 38.51 -12.30
C GLU A 10 -15.49 37.93 -11.16
N ALA A 11 -15.36 38.74 -10.10
CA ALA A 11 -14.73 38.55 -8.79
C ALA A 11 -13.24 38.12 -8.80
N HIS A 12 -12.46 38.73 -7.89
CA HIS A 12 -11.01 38.52 -7.69
C HIS A 12 -10.65 37.11 -7.16
N PHE A 13 -11.13 36.05 -7.79
CA PHE A 13 -10.65 34.71 -7.58
C PHE A 13 -9.58 34.43 -8.63
N ALA A 14 -8.41 33.99 -8.20
CA ALA A 14 -7.42 33.43 -9.11
C ALA A 14 -8.01 32.17 -9.74
N VAL A 15 -8.64 32.30 -10.91
CA VAL A 15 -9.18 31.17 -11.65
C VAL A 15 -8.02 30.46 -12.34
N PHE A 16 -7.50 29.42 -11.71
CA PHE A 16 -6.51 28.53 -12.31
C PHE A 16 -7.18 27.29 -12.92
N PRO A 17 -6.58 26.67 -13.97
CA PRO A 17 -7.04 25.40 -14.50
C PRO A 17 -6.98 24.29 -13.44
N GLU A 18 -7.99 23.41 -13.39
CA GLU A 18 -8.11 22.31 -12.41
C GLU A 18 -6.88 21.38 -12.36
N LYS A 19 -6.18 21.24 -13.49
CA LYS A 19 -4.94 20.46 -13.60
C LYS A 19 -3.84 20.93 -12.65
N LEU A 20 -3.78 22.22 -12.33
CA LEU A 20 -2.74 22.76 -11.45
C LEU A 20 -2.93 22.26 -10.01
N PRO A 21 -4.11 22.44 -9.37
CA PRO A 21 -4.43 21.79 -8.10
C PRO A 21 -4.26 20.28 -8.12
N GLU A 22 -4.69 19.62 -9.19
CA GLU A 22 -4.58 18.16 -9.32
C GLU A 22 -3.12 17.69 -9.19
N LEU A 23 -2.19 18.35 -9.89
CA LEU A 23 -0.76 18.06 -9.80
C LEU A 23 -0.21 18.31 -8.41
N CYS A 24 -0.57 19.44 -7.79
CA CYS A 24 -0.15 19.78 -6.44
C CYS A 24 -0.64 18.75 -5.41
N ILE A 25 -1.89 18.31 -5.52
CA ILE A 25 -2.49 17.31 -4.63
C ILE A 25 -1.80 15.95 -4.81
N LYS A 26 -1.60 15.49 -6.05
CA LYS A 26 -0.91 14.22 -6.34
C LYS A 26 0.56 14.22 -5.90
N ALA A 27 1.20 15.39 -5.89
CA ALA A 27 2.58 15.55 -5.42
C ALA A 27 2.68 15.57 -3.89
N ALA A 28 1.74 16.26 -3.24
CA ALA A 28 1.78 16.50 -1.79
C ALA A 28 1.13 15.37 -0.98
N THR A 29 0.11 14.71 -1.52
CA THR A 29 -0.70 13.73 -0.80
C THR A 29 -0.57 12.34 -1.43
N PRO A 30 -0.28 11.30 -0.63
CA PRO A 30 -0.28 9.93 -1.11
C PRO A 30 -1.72 9.47 -1.39
N GLU A 31 -1.91 8.66 -2.44
CA GLU A 31 -3.22 8.12 -2.82
C GLU A 31 -3.87 7.29 -1.71
N ILE A 32 -3.06 6.68 -0.84
CA ILE A 32 -3.51 5.88 0.30
C ILE A 32 -3.84 6.71 1.55
N GLY A 33 -3.59 8.02 1.51
CA GLY A 33 -3.91 8.96 2.59
C GLY A 33 -2.87 9.03 3.71
N CYS A 34 -3.30 9.53 4.87
CA CYS A 34 -2.46 9.81 6.03
C CYS A 34 -2.79 8.92 7.22
N CYS A 35 -1.88 8.83 8.19
CA CYS A 35 -2.15 8.19 9.46
C CYS A 35 -3.31 8.87 10.20
N ALA A 36 -4.34 8.12 10.58
CA ALA A 36 -5.49 8.64 11.32
C ALA A 36 -5.15 9.23 12.70
N LYS A 37 -3.99 8.86 13.30
CA LYS A 37 -3.60 9.33 14.63
C LYS A 37 -2.83 10.66 14.59
N CYS A 38 -1.90 10.81 13.64
CA CYS A 38 -0.95 11.93 13.62
C CYS A 38 -0.93 12.73 12.32
N GLY A 39 -1.69 12.33 11.30
CA GLY A 39 -1.71 12.99 10.00
C GLY A 39 -0.47 12.75 9.13
N ALA A 40 0.48 11.92 9.56
CA ALA A 40 1.68 11.65 8.78
C ALA A 40 1.33 10.95 7.45
N PRO A 41 1.83 11.44 6.30
CA PRO A 41 1.56 10.84 5.01
C PRO A 41 2.29 9.50 4.84
N TRP A 42 1.69 8.56 4.14
CA TRP A 42 2.37 7.32 3.76
C TRP A 42 3.41 7.58 2.67
N ALA A 43 4.56 6.91 2.74
CA ALA A 43 5.64 7.05 1.78
C ALA A 43 5.57 5.96 0.69
N ARG A 44 5.88 6.34 -0.55
CA ARG A 44 6.01 5.39 -1.67
C ARG A 44 7.20 4.47 -1.44
N ILE A 45 6.97 3.17 -1.57
CA ILE A 45 8.01 2.18 -1.76
C ILE A 45 8.25 2.10 -3.27
N ILE A 46 9.47 2.44 -3.69
CA ILE A 46 9.85 2.53 -5.10
C ILE A 46 10.85 1.42 -5.39
N GLU A 47 10.55 0.62 -6.40
CA GLU A 47 11.54 -0.24 -7.04
C GLU A 47 12.25 0.60 -8.11
N LYS A 48 13.56 0.77 -7.93
CA LYS A 48 14.38 1.49 -8.90
C LYS A 48 14.77 0.50 -10.00
N GLY A 49 14.40 0.79 -11.24
CA GLY A 49 14.92 0.09 -12.41
C GLY A 49 16.39 0.44 -12.65
N LEU A 50 17.31 0.00 -11.78
CA LEU A 50 18.74 0.09 -12.08
C LEU A 50 19.17 -1.13 -12.87
N THR A 51 19.53 -0.89 -14.13
CA THR A 51 20.33 -1.83 -14.92
C THR A 51 21.71 -1.95 -14.27
N ALA A 52 21.93 -2.97 -13.43
CA ALA A 52 23.25 -3.21 -12.82
C ALA A 52 24.30 -3.44 -13.92
N HIS A 53 25.43 -2.73 -13.87
CA HIS A 53 26.59 -2.97 -14.75
C HIS A 53 27.84 -3.13 -13.88
N ASN A 54 28.64 -4.16 -14.19
CA ASN A 54 29.87 -4.48 -13.46
C ASN A 54 31.12 -4.45 -14.38
N GLY A 55 30.99 -3.97 -15.61
CA GLY A 55 32.06 -3.98 -16.62
C GLY A 55 32.61 -2.59 -16.95
N LYS A 56 33.90 -2.52 -17.31
CA LYS A 56 34.47 -1.40 -18.06
C LYS A 56 34.16 -1.63 -19.53
N THR A 57 33.44 -0.70 -20.15
CA THR A 57 33.04 -0.82 -21.55
C THR A 57 33.66 0.31 -22.35
N GLU A 58 34.17 0.01 -23.55
CA GLU A 58 34.68 1.04 -24.45
C GLU A 58 33.54 1.96 -24.89
N THR A 59 33.62 3.23 -24.49
CA THR A 59 32.69 4.26 -24.95
C THR A 59 33.49 5.47 -25.41
N GLN A 60 32.95 6.22 -26.38
CA GLN A 60 33.57 7.44 -26.88
C GLN A 60 33.59 8.58 -25.83
N TYR A 61 32.89 8.39 -24.71
CA TYR A 61 32.75 9.37 -23.64
C TYR A 61 33.67 9.01 -22.48
N LYS A 62 34.28 10.01 -21.83
CA LYS A 62 35.15 9.81 -20.66
C LYS A 62 34.37 9.15 -19.50
N GLU A 63 35.01 8.23 -18.78
CA GLU A 63 34.42 7.44 -17.68
C GLU A 63 33.76 8.32 -16.59
N ASP A 64 34.34 9.49 -16.29
CA ASP A 64 33.86 10.40 -15.25
C ASP A 64 32.67 11.27 -15.67
N MET A 65 32.21 11.17 -16.92
CA MET A 65 31.07 11.96 -17.42
C MET A 65 29.76 11.19 -17.30
N THR A 66 28.69 11.89 -16.96
CA THR A 66 27.32 11.35 -16.90
C THR A 66 26.91 10.66 -18.19
N ALA A 67 27.40 11.16 -19.34
CA ALA A 67 27.19 10.56 -20.66
C ALA A 67 27.87 9.19 -20.82
N GLY A 68 29.09 9.02 -20.30
CA GLY A 68 29.80 7.74 -20.27
C GLY A 68 29.08 6.71 -19.41
N ARG A 69 28.65 7.12 -18.21
CA ARG A 69 27.84 6.26 -17.32
C ARG A 69 26.53 5.80 -17.96
N LEU A 70 25.84 6.69 -18.66
CA LEU A 70 24.58 6.38 -19.32
C LEU A 70 24.76 5.47 -20.55
N ALA A 71 25.86 5.64 -21.30
CA ALA A 71 26.22 4.76 -22.41
C ALA A 71 26.46 3.32 -21.92
N MET A 72 27.18 3.15 -20.82
CA MET A 72 27.42 1.84 -20.19
C MET A 72 26.11 1.16 -19.75
N LEU A 73 25.20 1.90 -19.10
CA LEU A 73 23.91 1.37 -18.66
C LEU A 73 23.00 0.95 -19.83
N ARG A 74 22.99 1.73 -20.93
CA ARG A 74 22.26 1.39 -22.16
C ARG A 74 22.79 0.14 -22.82
N GLN A 75 24.11 -0.04 -22.85
CA GLN A 75 24.72 -1.24 -23.42
C GLN A 75 24.43 -2.48 -22.57
N ALA A 76 24.57 -2.37 -21.24
CA ALA A 76 24.24 -3.46 -20.31
C ALA A 76 22.74 -3.86 -20.33
N ALA A 77 21.84 -2.96 -20.74
CA ALA A 77 20.45 -3.30 -21.00
C ALA A 77 20.30 -4.09 -22.31
N ARG A 78 20.95 -3.63 -23.39
CA ARG A 78 20.92 -4.28 -24.71
C ARG A 78 21.49 -5.69 -24.70
N GLU A 79 22.57 -5.93 -23.96
CA GLU A 79 23.17 -7.27 -23.80
C GLU A 79 22.22 -8.26 -23.13
N ARG A 80 21.28 -7.77 -22.31
CA ARG A 80 20.21 -8.58 -21.70
C ARG A 80 18.94 -8.64 -22.56
N GLY A 81 19.01 -8.16 -23.82
CA GLY A 81 17.85 -8.11 -24.73
C GLY A 81 16.81 -7.05 -24.35
N GLY A 82 17.16 -6.08 -23.51
CA GLY A 82 16.26 -5.02 -23.04
C GLY A 82 16.71 -3.62 -23.43
N GLU A 83 15.82 -2.64 -23.23
CA GLU A 83 16.16 -1.22 -23.34
C GLU A 83 16.40 -0.64 -21.95
N TYR A 84 17.33 0.31 -21.82
CA TYR A 84 17.58 0.99 -20.56
C TYR A 84 16.38 1.89 -20.22
N ALA A 85 15.61 1.45 -19.24
CA ALA A 85 14.54 2.22 -18.64
C ALA A 85 14.95 2.63 -17.22
N ASN A 86 15.14 3.93 -16.99
CA ASN A 86 15.31 4.48 -15.64
C ASN A 86 13.95 4.84 -15.04
N GLU A 87 13.06 3.85 -15.02
CA GLU A 87 11.72 4.03 -14.51
C GLU A 87 11.68 3.61 -13.03
N ASN A 88 11.14 4.51 -12.22
CA ASN A 88 10.84 4.26 -10.83
C ASN A 88 9.42 3.71 -10.77
N LYS A 89 9.27 2.44 -10.41
CA LYS A 89 7.94 1.84 -10.25
C LYS A 89 7.52 1.91 -8.79
N THR A 90 6.34 2.45 -8.52
CA THR A 90 5.76 2.40 -7.17
C THR A 90 5.21 0.99 -6.95
N ILE A 91 5.79 0.26 -5.99
CA ILE A 91 5.41 -1.11 -5.66
C ILE A 91 4.51 -1.21 -4.43
N GLY A 92 4.41 -0.14 -3.65
CA GLY A 92 3.55 -0.09 -2.48
C GLY A 92 3.72 1.17 -1.65
N TRP A 93 3.14 1.15 -0.46
CA TRP A 93 3.13 2.27 0.48
C TRP A 93 3.51 1.78 1.87
N GLN A 94 4.30 2.56 2.60
CA GLN A 94 4.64 2.29 4.00
C GLN A 94 4.30 3.48 4.91
N PRO A 95 3.90 3.23 6.16
CA PRO A 95 3.66 4.29 7.12
C PRO A 95 4.99 4.98 7.45
N THR A 96 4.98 6.31 7.47
CA THR A 96 6.14 7.11 7.92
C THR A 96 6.17 7.31 9.43
N CYS A 97 5.06 7.03 10.11
CA CYS A 97 4.92 7.19 11.56
C CYS A 97 5.00 5.85 12.30
N LYS A 98 5.42 5.91 13.57
CA LYS A 98 5.39 4.77 14.52
C LYS A 98 4.07 4.66 15.28
N CYS A 99 3.00 5.30 14.78
CA CYS A 99 1.73 5.33 15.47
C CYS A 99 1.10 3.95 15.50
N THR A 100 0.78 3.48 16.70
CA THR A 100 -0.04 2.31 16.93
C THR A 100 -1.51 2.69 16.87
N VAL A 101 -2.23 2.08 15.93
CA VAL A 101 -3.68 2.23 15.83
C VAL A 101 -4.30 1.26 16.84
N ILE A 102 -4.91 1.80 17.88
CA ILE A 102 -5.63 1.02 18.87
C ILE A 102 -7.04 0.80 18.34
N THR A 103 -7.39 -0.44 18.04
CA THR A 103 -8.72 -0.79 17.53
C THR A 103 -9.73 -0.85 18.68
N GLU A 104 -11.02 -0.68 18.38
CA GLU A 104 -12.10 -0.87 19.38
C GLU A 104 -12.10 -2.28 19.97
N GLN A 105 -11.67 -3.28 19.18
CA GLN A 105 -11.48 -4.64 19.66
C GLN A 105 -10.37 -4.73 20.72
N MET A 106 -9.27 -4.01 20.55
CA MET A 106 -8.20 -3.95 21.56
C MET A 106 -8.66 -3.26 22.84
N LYS A 107 -9.47 -2.19 22.74
CA LYS A 107 -10.07 -1.53 23.91
C LYS A 107 -11.00 -2.49 24.67
N ARG A 108 -11.86 -3.21 23.96
CA ARG A 108 -12.74 -4.26 24.54
C ARG A 108 -11.94 -5.39 25.20
N ALA A 109 -10.79 -5.74 24.64
CA ALA A 109 -9.86 -6.71 25.21
C ALA A 109 -9.07 -6.18 26.43
N GLY A 110 -9.24 -4.90 26.79
CA GLY A 110 -8.68 -4.29 28.00
C GLY A 110 -7.29 -3.68 27.82
N CYS A 111 -6.94 -3.23 26.61
CA CYS A 111 -5.68 -2.49 26.40
C CYS A 111 -5.77 -1.06 26.96
N ASP A 112 -4.62 -0.50 27.33
CA ASP A 112 -4.48 0.90 27.72
C ASP A 112 -4.41 1.84 26.50
N SER A 113 -4.19 3.14 26.76
CA SER A 113 -4.06 4.18 25.71
C SER A 113 -2.80 4.04 24.84
N SER A 114 -1.88 3.14 25.20
CA SER A 114 -0.71 2.76 24.42
C SER A 114 -0.91 1.43 23.69
N GLY A 115 -2.03 0.73 23.94
CA GLY A 115 -2.34 -0.59 23.38
C GLY A 115 -1.72 -1.76 24.15
N ASP A 116 -1.22 -1.52 25.37
CA ASP A 116 -0.58 -2.52 26.24
C ASP A 116 -1.51 -2.94 27.38
N TYR A 117 -1.17 -4.02 28.10
CA TYR A 117 -1.93 -4.51 29.27
C TYR A 117 -1.08 -4.50 30.54
N LYS A 118 -1.52 -3.75 31.56
CA LYS A 118 -0.82 -3.56 32.84
C LYS A 118 -1.36 -4.39 34.01
N GLY A 119 -2.39 -5.21 33.79
CA GLY A 119 -2.94 -6.07 34.84
C GLY A 119 -1.91 -7.09 35.34
N LYS A 120 -1.90 -7.33 36.65
CA LYS A 120 -1.12 -8.38 37.31
C LYS A 120 -2.04 -9.53 37.71
N ASP A 121 -1.49 -10.73 37.77
CA ASP A 121 -2.23 -11.88 38.27
C ASP A 121 -2.44 -11.77 39.77
N GLN A 122 -3.66 -12.08 40.23
CA GLN A 122 -4.00 -12.09 41.66
C GLN A 122 -3.63 -13.41 42.34
N LYS A 123 -3.30 -14.45 41.57
CA LYS A 123 -2.92 -15.79 42.05
C LYS A 123 -1.59 -16.20 41.42
N GLU A 124 -0.85 -17.04 42.13
CA GLU A 124 0.41 -17.60 41.64
C GLU A 124 0.16 -18.84 40.79
N TYR A 125 0.53 -18.78 39.51
CA TYR A 125 0.30 -19.86 38.54
C TYR A 125 1.58 -20.63 38.18
N GLY A 126 2.75 -20.14 38.61
CA GLY A 126 4.06 -20.70 38.25
C GLY A 126 4.27 -22.13 38.74
N GLY A 127 3.70 -22.49 39.91
CA GLY A 127 3.81 -23.84 40.47
C GLY A 127 2.95 -24.89 39.77
N ALA A 128 1.94 -24.49 38.99
CA ALA A 128 0.97 -25.39 38.37
C ALA A 128 1.22 -25.65 36.87
N GLN A 129 2.36 -25.19 36.32
CA GLN A 129 2.64 -25.17 34.87
C GLN A 129 1.52 -24.52 34.02
N ALA A 130 0.62 -23.76 34.64
CA ALA A 130 -0.49 -23.10 33.98
C ALA A 130 -0.02 -21.75 33.42
N GLN A 131 -0.45 -21.42 32.21
CA GLN A 131 -0.18 -20.11 31.63
C GLN A 131 -0.85 -19.03 32.46
N SER A 132 -0.10 -17.97 32.78
CA SER A 132 -0.66 -16.86 33.53
C SER A 132 -1.71 -16.11 32.69
N PRO A 133 -2.88 -15.74 33.27
CA PRO A 133 -3.90 -14.97 32.56
C PRO A 133 -3.37 -13.63 32.03
N SER A 134 -2.50 -12.96 32.78
CA SER A 134 -1.93 -11.68 32.40
C SER A 134 -0.98 -11.79 31.21
N GLU A 135 -0.14 -12.83 31.13
CA GLU A 135 0.70 -13.05 29.94
C GLU A 135 -0.11 -13.46 28.72
N THR A 136 -1.18 -14.22 28.93
CA THR A 136 -2.10 -14.62 27.85
C THR A 136 -2.76 -13.38 27.24
N LYS A 137 -3.27 -12.45 28.05
CA LYS A 137 -3.80 -11.17 27.57
C LYS A 137 -2.77 -10.34 26.82
N LYS A 138 -1.54 -10.22 27.33
CA LYS A 138 -0.45 -9.49 26.64
C LYS A 138 -0.17 -10.07 25.25
N ARG A 139 -0.14 -11.41 25.12
CA ARG A 139 0.08 -12.11 23.85
C ARG A 139 -1.08 -11.91 22.86
N ILE A 140 -2.32 -11.97 23.34
CA ILE A 140 -3.50 -11.72 22.51
C ILE A 140 -3.45 -10.30 21.94
N LEU A 141 -3.17 -9.29 22.77
CA LEU A 141 -3.04 -7.90 22.31
C LEU A 141 -1.89 -7.70 21.32
N LYS A 142 -0.75 -8.39 21.54
CA LYS A 142 0.36 -8.40 20.57
C LYS A 142 -0.08 -8.97 19.22
N SER A 143 -0.77 -10.11 19.21
CA SER A 143 -1.29 -10.72 17.98
C SER A 143 -2.35 -9.85 17.29
N MET A 144 -3.17 -9.11 18.04
CA MET A 144 -4.13 -8.15 17.48
C MET A 144 -3.45 -6.93 16.84
N ARG A 145 -2.24 -6.56 17.29
CA ARG A 145 -1.46 -5.45 16.73
C ARG A 145 -0.75 -5.84 15.43
N GLU A 146 -0.41 -7.12 15.27
CA GLU A 146 0.29 -7.61 14.09
C GLU A 146 -0.67 -7.70 12.89
N PRO A 147 -0.33 -7.10 11.74
CA PRO A 147 -1.18 -7.19 10.55
C PRO A 147 -1.27 -8.65 10.10
N LYS A 148 -2.49 -9.20 10.10
CA LYS A 148 -2.75 -10.54 9.56
C LYS A 148 -2.69 -10.47 8.04
N LEU A 149 -1.64 -11.04 7.46
CA LEU A 149 -1.56 -11.23 6.02
C LEU A 149 -2.38 -12.47 5.64
N THR A 150 -3.39 -12.31 4.78
CA THR A 150 -4.07 -13.46 4.18
C THR A 150 -3.10 -14.13 3.20
N THR A 151 -2.58 -15.29 3.57
CA THR A 151 -1.61 -16.04 2.75
C THR A 151 -2.25 -16.81 1.59
N GLY A 152 -3.58 -16.99 1.62
CA GLY A 152 -4.32 -17.66 0.57
C GLY A 152 -5.73 -18.02 0.99
N TRP A 153 -6.41 -18.78 0.11
CA TRP A 153 -7.74 -19.31 0.33
C TRP A 153 -7.71 -20.81 0.06
N GLN A 154 -8.25 -21.60 0.99
CA GLN A 154 -8.41 -23.04 0.83
C GLN A 154 -9.88 -23.37 0.50
N GLY A 155 -10.09 -24.35 -0.38
CA GLY A 155 -11.44 -24.86 -0.67
C GLY A 155 -12.07 -25.48 0.58
N THR A 156 -13.37 -25.28 0.77
CA THR A 156 -14.12 -25.91 1.86
C THR A 156 -14.61 -27.32 1.50
N CYS A 157 -14.62 -27.68 0.20
CA CYS A 157 -14.85 -29.04 -0.27
C CYS A 157 -13.51 -29.79 -0.42
N GLY A 158 -13.54 -31.12 -0.34
CA GLY A 158 -12.42 -31.99 -0.74
C GLY A 158 -12.41 -32.31 -2.24
N CYS A 159 -13.14 -31.53 -3.05
CA CYS A 159 -13.30 -31.76 -4.47
C CYS A 159 -12.16 -31.10 -5.27
N GLU A 160 -11.54 -31.83 -6.20
CA GLU A 160 -10.47 -31.33 -7.08
C GLU A 160 -11.04 -30.59 -8.29
N ALA A 161 -11.92 -29.62 -8.06
CA ALA A 161 -12.49 -28.79 -9.10
C ALA A 161 -11.72 -27.46 -9.24
N ALA A 162 -11.65 -26.94 -10.46
CA ALA A 162 -11.08 -25.62 -10.71
C ALA A 162 -11.89 -24.53 -10.00
N ARG A 163 -11.20 -23.51 -9.46
CA ARG A 163 -11.86 -22.36 -8.83
C ARG A 163 -12.56 -21.51 -9.89
N VAL A 164 -13.87 -21.36 -9.76
CA VAL A 164 -14.67 -20.46 -10.60
C VAL A 164 -14.95 -19.14 -9.88
N PRO A 165 -15.19 -18.03 -10.63
CA PRO A 165 -15.65 -16.77 -10.04
C PRO A 165 -16.89 -16.94 -9.17
N SER A 166 -16.96 -16.20 -8.07
CA SER A 166 -18.15 -16.21 -7.20
C SER A 166 -19.33 -15.53 -7.88
N LEU A 167 -20.55 -15.98 -7.56
CA LEU A 167 -21.81 -15.35 -7.97
C LEU A 167 -22.30 -14.38 -6.88
N VAL A 168 -22.59 -13.15 -7.29
CA VAL A 168 -23.19 -12.10 -6.45
C VAL A 168 -24.67 -11.98 -6.81
N LEU A 169 -25.56 -12.18 -5.85
CA LEU A 169 -27.00 -11.94 -6.03
C LEU A 169 -27.37 -10.58 -5.43
N ASP A 170 -27.96 -9.69 -6.22
CA ASP A 170 -28.51 -8.40 -5.77
C ASP A 170 -30.00 -8.28 -6.13
N PRO A 171 -30.91 -8.81 -5.30
CA PRO A 171 -32.35 -8.92 -5.61
C PRO A 171 -33.07 -7.59 -5.82
N MET A 172 -32.44 -6.47 -5.46
CA MET A 172 -33.02 -5.15 -5.59
C MET A 172 -32.60 -4.46 -6.89
N MET A 173 -31.48 -4.90 -7.49
CA MET A 173 -30.80 -4.47 -8.72
C MET A 173 -30.57 -2.95 -8.91
N GLY A 174 -31.22 -2.06 -8.15
CA GLY A 174 -31.06 -0.61 -8.10
C GLY A 174 -30.70 0.02 -9.45
N ALA A 175 -29.67 0.87 -9.43
CA ALA A 175 -29.04 1.42 -10.63
C ALA A 175 -27.98 0.48 -11.26
N GLY A 176 -27.88 -0.78 -10.80
CA GLY A 176 -26.92 -1.77 -11.29
C GLY A 176 -25.49 -1.64 -10.78
N THR A 177 -25.22 -0.76 -9.81
CA THR A 177 -23.86 -0.51 -9.29
C THR A 177 -23.22 -1.77 -8.72
N THR A 178 -23.98 -2.63 -8.03
CA THR A 178 -23.49 -3.89 -7.47
C THR A 178 -23.03 -4.84 -8.57
N LEU A 179 -23.79 -4.95 -9.67
CA LEU A 179 -23.46 -5.80 -10.81
C LEU A 179 -22.22 -5.27 -11.55
N LEU A 180 -22.13 -3.95 -11.72
CA LEU A 180 -20.97 -3.30 -12.34
C LEU A 180 -19.69 -3.55 -11.53
N VAL A 181 -19.75 -3.39 -10.21
CA VAL A 181 -18.63 -3.66 -9.31
C VAL A 181 -18.25 -5.14 -9.32
N ALA A 182 -19.25 -6.04 -9.29
CA ALA A 182 -19.00 -7.47 -9.38
C ALA A 182 -18.28 -7.86 -10.68
N LYS A 183 -18.70 -7.31 -11.82
CA LYS A 183 -18.02 -7.51 -13.11
C LYS A 183 -16.58 -7.01 -13.09
N ASN A 184 -16.34 -5.80 -12.56
CA ASN A 184 -15.00 -5.22 -12.45
C ASN A 184 -14.06 -6.03 -11.54
N LEU A 185 -14.62 -6.76 -10.57
CA LEU A 185 -13.88 -7.66 -9.68
C LEU A 185 -13.78 -9.09 -10.21
N ASN A 186 -14.08 -9.34 -11.48
CA ASN A 186 -14.12 -10.67 -12.10
C ASN A 186 -15.02 -11.65 -11.34
N ARG A 187 -16.24 -11.23 -11.01
CA ARG A 187 -17.29 -12.05 -10.39
C ARG A 187 -18.50 -12.14 -11.31
N TYR A 188 -19.26 -13.23 -11.20
CA TYR A 188 -20.59 -13.30 -11.81
C TYR A 188 -21.58 -12.52 -10.95
N ALA A 189 -22.63 -11.97 -11.56
CA ALA A 189 -23.70 -11.30 -10.83
C ALA A 189 -25.06 -11.52 -11.48
N VAL A 190 -26.09 -11.60 -10.63
CA VAL A 190 -27.51 -11.66 -11.00
C VAL A 190 -28.21 -10.60 -10.14
N GLY A 191 -29.02 -9.76 -10.78
CA GLY A 191 -29.83 -8.73 -10.14
C GLY A 191 -31.29 -8.91 -10.48
#